data_AF-A0A4S2HAB1-F1
#
_entry.id   AF-A0A4S2HAB1-F1
#
_cell.length_a   1.000
_cell.length_b   1.000
_cell.length_c   1.000
_cell.angle_alpha   90.00
_cell.angle_beta   90.00
_cell.angle_gamma   90.00
#
_symmetry.space_group_name_H-M   'P 1'
#
loop_
_entity.id
_entity.type
_entity.pdbx_description
1 polymer ?
#
loop_
_entity_poly.entity_id
_entity_poly.type
_entity_poly.pdbx_seq_one_letter_code
_entity_poly.pdbx_strand_id
1 'polypeptide(L)'
;MVRRALTAALLSAVALGAAAEARPVQVPADHATLIRLPDTASAVVVGNPSIADATLYDGQTLFVTGKLFGRTNLIALDTDGRVVYTNDLVVSRSDRGSVEVFRNVNRESYSCAPTCEAAPRVGDQTDWFTDRASQQADRIGAAQAGLPASQGSPRPQNN
;
A
#
# COMPACT_ATOMS: atom_id res chain seq x y z
N MET A 1 -32.76 -52.44 -47.06
CA MET A 1 -33.22 -51.03 -46.99
C MET A 1 -33.05 -50.56 -45.55
N VAL A 2 -32.23 -49.54 -45.36
CA VAL A 2 -31.64 -49.09 -44.08
C VAL A 2 -32.63 -48.21 -43.30
N ARG A 3 -32.78 -48.43 -41.98
CA ARG A 3 -33.37 -47.44 -41.07
C ARG A 3 -32.44 -47.21 -39.88
N ARG A 4 -32.20 -45.91 -39.67
CA ARG A 4 -31.22 -45.22 -38.81
C ARG A 4 -31.47 -45.42 -37.31
N ALA A 5 -30.42 -45.14 -36.52
CA ALA A 5 -30.37 -44.57 -35.16
C ALA A 5 -29.47 -45.42 -34.23
N LEU A 6 -28.61 -44.91 -33.34
CA LEU A 6 -28.30 -43.57 -32.85
C LEU A 6 -26.78 -43.47 -32.67
N THR A 7 -26.15 -42.43 -33.19
CA THR A 7 -24.80 -42.01 -32.77
C THR A 7 -24.94 -41.06 -31.57
N ALA A 8 -24.66 -41.56 -30.36
CA ALA A 8 -24.57 -40.75 -29.16
C ALA A 8 -23.29 -39.91 -29.21
N ALA A 9 -23.41 -38.65 -29.62
CA ALA A 9 -22.31 -37.68 -29.55
C ALA A 9 -22.16 -37.18 -28.11
N LEU A 10 -21.18 -37.72 -27.39
CA LEU A 10 -20.72 -37.16 -26.12
C LEU A 10 -20.09 -35.78 -26.38
N LEU A 11 -20.83 -34.71 -26.10
CA LEU A 11 -20.25 -33.38 -25.96
C LEU A 11 -19.46 -33.32 -24.66
N SER A 12 -18.15 -33.52 -24.74
CA SER A 12 -17.21 -33.20 -23.67
C SER A 12 -17.16 -31.68 -23.49
N ALA A 13 -17.85 -31.16 -22.47
CA ALA A 13 -17.71 -29.78 -22.03
C ALA A 13 -16.32 -29.60 -21.39
N VAL A 14 -15.38 -29.03 -22.14
CA VAL A 14 -14.09 -28.59 -21.60
C VAL A 14 -14.37 -27.34 -20.75
N ALA A 15 -14.48 -27.53 -19.44
CA ALA A 15 -14.48 -26.42 -18.49
C ALA A 15 -13.05 -25.86 -18.43
N LEU A 16 -12.77 -24.81 -19.22
CA LEU A 16 -11.59 -23.98 -19.00
C LEU A 16 -11.79 -23.20 -17.70
N GLY A 17 -11.34 -23.77 -16.58
CA GLY A 17 -11.17 -23.03 -15.35
C GLY A 17 -10.09 -21.97 -15.58
N ALA A 18 -10.49 -20.71 -15.70
CA ALA A 18 -9.55 -19.61 -15.64
C ALA A 18 -8.93 -19.62 -14.23
N ALA A 19 -7.63 -19.91 -14.15
CA ALA A 19 -6.89 -19.74 -12.91
C ALA A 19 -7.01 -18.25 -12.52
N ALA A 20 -7.71 -17.97 -11.43
CA ALA A 20 -7.76 -16.65 -10.85
C ALA A 20 -6.39 -16.37 -10.24
N GLU A 21 -5.48 -15.81 -11.02
CA GLU A 21 -4.21 -15.32 -10.47
C GLU A 21 -4.53 -14.22 -9.44
N ALA A 22 -3.97 -14.36 -8.25
CA ALA A 22 -4.09 -13.37 -7.20
C ALA A 22 -3.49 -12.06 -7.72
N ARG A 23 -4.36 -11.10 -8.07
CA ARG A 23 -3.91 -9.79 -8.54
C ARG A 23 -3.11 -9.11 -7.41
N PRO A 24 -1.94 -8.53 -7.72
CA PRO A 24 -1.17 -7.79 -6.73
C PRO A 24 -2.00 -6.66 -6.12
N VAL A 25 -1.81 -6.42 -4.82
CA VAL A 25 -2.42 -5.30 -4.13
C VAL A 25 -1.68 -4.02 -4.50
N GLN A 26 -2.40 -3.09 -5.11
CA GLN A 26 -1.87 -1.77 -5.43
C GLN A 26 -1.96 -0.88 -4.18
N VAL A 27 -0.82 -0.37 -3.75
CA VAL A 27 -0.72 0.53 -2.60
C VAL A 27 -0.12 1.84 -3.09
N PRO A 28 -0.86 2.95 -3.11
CA PRO A 28 -0.28 4.22 -3.49
C PRO A 28 0.80 4.62 -2.47
N ALA A 29 1.95 5.12 -2.95
CA ALA A 29 2.99 5.67 -2.08
C ALA A 29 2.40 6.80 -1.22
N ASP A 30 2.86 6.89 0.03
CA ASP A 30 2.37 7.83 1.05
C ASP A 30 0.90 7.65 1.45
N HIS A 31 0.27 6.52 1.07
CA HIS A 31 -1.10 6.18 1.43
C HIS A 31 -1.20 4.80 2.09
N ALA A 32 -2.26 4.63 2.87
CA ALA A 32 -2.64 3.34 3.44
C ALA A 32 -3.81 2.72 2.66
N THR A 33 -3.71 1.42 2.40
CA THR A 33 -4.77 0.57 1.85
C THR A 33 -5.21 -0.43 2.91
N LEU A 34 -6.53 -0.60 3.05
CA LEU A 34 -7.10 -1.62 3.93
C LEU A 34 -7.21 -2.96 3.19
N ILE A 35 -6.72 -4.03 3.81
CA ILE A 35 -6.90 -5.41 3.35
C ILE A 35 -7.73 -6.17 4.38
N ARG A 36 -8.78 -6.85 3.90
CA ARG A 36 -9.54 -7.82 4.70
C ARG A 36 -8.99 -9.22 4.43
N LEU A 37 -8.55 -9.89 5.47
CA LEU A 37 -8.03 -11.25 5.39
C LEU A 37 -9.16 -12.27 5.29
N PRO A 38 -8.92 -13.41 4.61
CA PRO A 38 -9.89 -14.50 4.56
C PRO A 38 -9.98 -15.29 5.87
N ASP A 39 -8.96 -15.23 6.72
CA ASP A 39 -8.89 -15.94 8.01
C ASP A 39 -8.12 -15.09 9.05
N THR A 40 -8.17 -15.52 10.31
CA THR A 40 -7.59 -14.83 11.45
C THR A 40 -6.07 -14.94 11.45
N ALA A 41 -5.39 -13.82 11.23
CA ALA A 41 -3.96 -13.68 11.44
C ALA A 41 -3.65 -13.23 12.88
N SER A 42 -2.50 -13.67 13.37
CA SER A 42 -1.87 -13.23 14.63
C SER A 42 -0.55 -12.49 14.38
N ALA A 43 0.05 -12.65 13.20
CA ALA A 43 1.26 -11.95 12.81
C ALA A 43 1.23 -11.56 11.34
N VAL A 44 1.97 -10.51 10.99
CA VAL A 44 2.18 -10.04 9.63
C VAL A 44 3.65 -9.81 9.37
N VAL A 45 4.10 -10.17 8.16
CA VAL A 45 5.47 -9.98 7.69
C VAL A 45 5.42 -9.30 6.32
N VAL A 46 6.20 -8.24 6.17
CA VAL A 46 6.44 -7.59 4.88
C VAL A 46 7.85 -7.92 4.43
N GLY A 47 8.02 -8.37 3.19
CA GLY A 47 9.33 -8.78 2.66
C GLY A 47 10.38 -7.66 2.70
N ASN A 48 9.98 -6.43 2.35
CA ASN A 48 10.81 -5.23 2.44
C ASN A 48 10.06 -4.06 3.11
N PRO A 49 10.31 -3.81 4.42
CA PRO A 49 9.69 -2.73 5.20
C PRO A 49 9.99 -1.30 4.71
N SER A 50 10.99 -1.12 3.85
CA SER A 50 11.31 0.17 3.22
C SER A 50 10.39 0.49 2.05
N ILE A 51 9.80 -0.53 1.40
CA ILE A 51 8.84 -0.38 0.29
C ILE A 51 7.43 -0.20 0.84
N ALA A 52 7.00 -1.08 1.73
CA ALA A 52 5.68 -1.02 2.35
C ALA A 52 5.77 -1.44 3.82
N ASP A 53 4.76 -1.08 4.59
CA ASP A 53 4.61 -1.51 5.98
C ASP A 53 3.19 -1.98 6.22
N ALA A 54 2.99 -2.82 7.22
CA ALA A 54 1.69 -3.38 7.51
C ALA A 54 1.44 -3.45 9.01
N THR A 55 0.27 -3.02 9.43
CA THR A 55 -0.18 -3.09 10.83
C THR A 55 -1.48 -3.86 10.89
N LEU A 56 -1.47 -4.91 11.72
CA LEU A 56 -2.65 -5.70 12.03
C LEU A 56 -3.51 -4.89 13.02
N TYR A 57 -4.71 -4.49 12.61
CA TYR A 57 -5.66 -3.78 13.47
C TYR A 57 -6.43 -4.74 14.36
N ASP A 58 -6.93 -5.81 13.75
CA ASP A 58 -7.55 -6.97 14.39
C ASP A 58 -7.15 -8.22 13.60
N GLY A 59 -7.60 -9.40 14.02
CA GLY A 59 -7.20 -10.66 13.38
C GLY A 59 -7.55 -10.76 11.89
N GLN A 60 -8.46 -9.94 11.35
CA GLN A 60 -8.86 -10.01 9.94
C GLN A 60 -8.65 -8.70 9.17
N THR A 61 -8.14 -7.65 9.80
CA THR A 61 -8.02 -6.32 9.22
C THR A 61 -6.58 -5.84 9.26
N LEU A 62 -6.02 -5.57 8.08
CA LEU A 62 -4.67 -5.05 7.89
C LEU A 62 -4.71 -3.66 7.26
N PHE A 63 -3.96 -2.74 7.84
CA PHE A 63 -3.59 -1.49 7.19
C PHE A 63 -2.21 -1.63 6.58
N VAL A 64 -2.11 -1.48 5.26
CA VAL A 64 -0.84 -1.53 4.53
C VAL A 64 -0.50 -0.13 4.04
N THR A 65 0.64 0.39 4.46
CA THR A 65 1.13 1.73 4.07
C THR A 65 2.22 1.60 3.01
N GLY A 66 2.02 2.25 1.87
CA GLY A 66 3.05 2.38 0.84
C GLY A 66 4.07 3.43 1.24
N LYS A 67 5.36 3.09 1.16
CA LYS A 67 6.48 4.00 1.42
C LYS A 67 7.20 4.29 0.09
N LEU A 68 8.21 3.51 -0.25
CA LEU A 68 8.97 3.67 -1.49
C LEU A 68 8.35 2.90 -2.65
N PHE A 69 8.52 3.44 -3.86
CA PHE A 69 8.12 2.75 -5.09
C PHE A 69 8.83 1.41 -5.23
N GLY A 70 8.09 0.38 -5.61
CA GLY A 70 8.66 -0.95 -5.81
C GLY A 70 7.64 -2.06 -5.70
N ARG A 71 8.15 -3.29 -5.70
CA ARG A 71 7.37 -4.51 -5.48
C ARG A 71 7.93 -5.22 -4.26
N THR A 72 7.05 -5.64 -3.38
CA THR A 72 7.35 -6.52 -2.24
C THR A 72 6.19 -7.47 -2.04
N ASN A 73 6.18 -8.23 -0.96
CA ASN A 73 5.12 -9.16 -0.62
C ASN A 73 4.70 -9.00 0.83
N LEU A 74 3.45 -9.38 1.09
CA LEU A 74 2.82 -9.42 2.40
C LEU A 74 2.49 -10.86 2.73
N ILE A 75 2.85 -11.30 3.94
CA ILE A 75 2.51 -12.63 4.46
C ILE A 75 1.81 -12.43 5.80
N ALA A 76 0.62 -13.01 5.95
CA ALA A 76 -0.08 -13.06 7.24
C ALA A 76 -0.11 -14.51 7.75
N LEU A 77 0.15 -14.67 9.04
CA LEU A 77 0.27 -15.96 9.73
C LEU A 77 -0.76 -16.07 10.85
N ASP A 78 -1.29 -17.26 11.10
CA ASP A 78 -2.12 -17.55 12.28
C ASP A 78 -1.27 -17.79 13.55
N THR A 79 -1.92 -18.18 14.65
CA THR A 79 -1.27 -18.49 15.93
C THR A 79 -0.32 -19.69 15.86
N ASP A 80 -0.57 -20.61 14.91
CA ASP A 80 0.23 -21.83 14.72
C ASP A 80 1.39 -21.59 13.73
N GLY A 81 1.54 -20.36 13.22
CA GLY A 81 2.54 -19.97 12.24
C GLY A 81 2.21 -20.42 10.80
N ARG A 82 0.99 -20.86 10.53
CA ARG A 82 0.55 -21.23 9.17
C ARG A 82 0.21 -19.98 8.37
N VAL A 83 0.54 -19.99 7.09
CA VAL A 83 0.23 -18.89 6.18
C VAL A 83 -1.28 -18.87 5.89
N VAL A 84 -1.96 -17.82 6.34
CA VAL A 84 -3.39 -17.59 6.06
C VAL A 84 -3.62 -16.66 4.88
N TYR A 85 -2.63 -15.84 4.53
CA TYR A 85 -2.68 -14.94 3.38
C TYR A 85 -1.28 -14.62 2.87
N THR A 86 -1.13 -14.59 1.55
CA THR A 86 0.09 -14.11 0.89
C THR A 86 -0.29 -13.36 -0.39
N ASN A 87 0.30 -12.19 -0.61
CA ASN A 87 0.09 -11.44 -1.85
C ASN A 87 1.28 -10.50 -2.15
N ASP A 88 1.46 -10.20 -3.43
CA ASP A 88 2.36 -9.15 -3.88
C ASP A 88 1.77 -7.78 -3.53
N LEU A 89 2.61 -6.90 -3.00
CA LEU A 89 2.37 -5.48 -2.86
C LEU A 89 3.11 -4.72 -3.95
N VAL A 90 2.38 -3.89 -4.70
CA VAL A 90 2.95 -3.00 -5.70
C VAL A 90 2.74 -1.58 -5.23
N VAL A 91 3.84 -0.93 -4.82
CA VAL A 91 3.83 0.45 -4.39
C VAL A 91 4.08 1.35 -5.58
N SER A 92 3.05 2.11 -5.93
CA SER A 92 3.03 2.93 -7.14
C SER A 92 2.52 4.34 -6.82
N ARG A 93 2.54 5.21 -7.83
CA ARG A 93 2.09 6.59 -7.66
C ARG A 93 0.57 6.65 -7.51
N SER A 94 0.09 7.50 -6.60
CA SER A 94 -1.32 7.90 -6.58
C SER A 94 -1.62 8.79 -7.79
N ASP A 95 -2.59 8.39 -8.60
CA ASP A 95 -3.09 9.16 -9.75
C ASP A 95 -4.10 10.25 -9.35
N ARG A 96 -4.59 10.21 -8.10
CA ARG A 96 -5.64 11.11 -7.64
C ARG A 96 -5.08 12.41 -7.08
N GLY A 97 -5.50 13.54 -7.66
CA GLY A 97 -5.15 14.87 -7.16
C GLY A 97 -3.65 15.13 -7.15
N SER A 98 -2.87 14.44 -8.01
CA SER A 98 -1.44 14.66 -8.16
C SER A 98 -1.18 15.25 -9.54
N VAL A 99 -0.39 16.32 -9.61
CA VAL A 99 0.08 16.92 -10.86
C VAL A 99 1.59 16.92 -10.87
N GLU A 100 2.18 16.63 -12.03
CA GLU A 100 3.62 16.72 -12.24
C GLU A 100 3.91 17.71 -13.37
N VAL A 101 4.83 18.63 -13.13
CA VAL A 101 5.28 19.59 -14.13
C VAL A 101 6.67 19.17 -14.58
N PHE A 102 6.82 18.90 -15.87
CA PHE A 102 8.11 18.57 -16.48
C PHE A 102 8.66 19.77 -17.26
N ARG A 103 9.88 20.18 -16.93
CA ARG A 103 10.67 21.20 -17.64
C ARG A 103 11.97 20.56 -18.10
N ASN A 104 11.98 20.05 -19.33
CA ASN A 104 13.04 19.19 -19.83
C ASN A 104 13.16 17.91 -18.97
N VAL A 105 14.30 17.67 -18.32
CA VAL A 105 14.52 16.54 -17.39
C VAL A 105 14.10 16.84 -15.95
N ASN A 106 13.75 18.10 -15.65
CA ASN A 106 13.39 18.51 -14.31
C ASN A 106 11.91 18.25 -14.05
N ARG A 107 11.62 17.56 -12.95
CA ARG A 107 10.26 17.22 -12.52
C ARG A 107 9.93 17.91 -11.21
N GLU A 108 8.73 18.46 -11.11
CA GLU A 108 8.19 19.06 -9.88
C GLU A 108 6.82 18.45 -9.59
N SER A 109 6.60 17.95 -8.37
CA SER A 109 5.35 17.30 -7.97
C SER A 109 4.44 18.21 -7.14
N TYR A 110 3.14 18.13 -7.40
CA TYR A 110 2.10 18.93 -6.74
C TYR A 110 0.94 18.03 -6.29
N SER A 111 0.30 18.41 -5.18
CA SER A 111 -0.97 17.83 -4.71
C SER A 111 -2.07 18.87 -4.80
N CYS A 112 -3.19 18.54 -5.44
CA CYS A 112 -4.24 19.47 -5.81
C CYS A 112 -5.59 19.12 -5.19
N ALA A 113 -6.16 20.03 -4.40
CA ALA A 113 -7.53 19.95 -3.89
C ALA A 113 -8.01 21.28 -3.26
N PRO A 114 -8.69 22.20 -3.98
CA PRO A 114 -8.81 22.40 -5.43
C PRO A 114 -7.65 23.21 -6.04
N THR A 115 -6.85 23.87 -5.20
CA THR A 115 -5.58 24.52 -5.58
C THR A 115 -4.44 23.52 -5.45
N CYS A 116 -3.39 23.70 -6.26
CA CYS A 116 -2.22 22.83 -6.24
C CYS A 116 -1.15 23.40 -5.32
N GLU A 117 -0.77 22.61 -4.33
CA GLU A 117 0.32 22.93 -3.40
C GLU A 117 1.55 22.07 -3.73
N ALA A 118 2.74 22.63 -3.48
CA ALA A 118 3.99 21.90 -3.70
C ALA A 118 4.05 20.66 -2.79
N ALA A 119 4.28 19.50 -3.39
CA ALA A 119 4.36 18.22 -2.70
C ALA A 119 5.64 17.51 -3.13
N PRO A 120 6.81 17.87 -2.55
CA PRO A 120 8.09 17.33 -2.97
C PRO A 120 8.18 15.82 -2.84
N ARG A 121 8.59 15.14 -3.91
CA ARG A 121 8.68 13.67 -3.96
C ARG A 121 10.03 13.19 -4.48
N VAL A 122 10.37 11.95 -4.12
CA VAL A 122 11.59 11.29 -4.58
C VAL A 122 11.64 11.25 -6.11
N GLY A 123 12.71 11.80 -6.68
CA GLY A 123 12.97 11.91 -8.11
C GLY A 123 12.52 13.23 -8.75
N ASP A 124 11.97 14.16 -7.98
CA ASP A 124 11.82 15.55 -8.42
C ASP A 124 13.20 16.22 -8.56
N GLN A 125 13.25 17.38 -9.20
CA GLN A 125 14.49 18.14 -9.38
C GLN A 125 15.10 18.48 -8.00
N THR A 126 16.40 18.21 -7.86
CA THR A 126 17.09 18.20 -6.57
C THR A 126 16.98 19.51 -5.79
N ASP A 127 17.20 20.66 -6.43
CA ASP A 127 17.23 21.95 -5.74
C ASP A 127 15.82 22.35 -5.29
N TRP A 128 14.83 22.26 -6.19
CA TRP A 128 13.42 22.50 -5.89
C TRP A 128 12.92 21.57 -4.78
N PHE A 129 13.29 20.28 -4.81
CA PHE A 129 12.94 19.31 -3.78
C PHE A 129 13.50 19.73 -2.43
N THR A 130 14.80 20.04 -2.37
CA THR A 130 15.51 20.39 -1.14
C THR A 130 14.98 21.69 -0.54
N ASP A 131 14.74 22.70 -1.36
CA ASP A 131 14.18 23.99 -0.95
C ASP A 131 12.77 23.85 -0.37
N ARG A 132 11.91 23.04 -0.98
CA ARG A 132 10.53 22.87 -0.50
C ARG A 132 10.44 21.94 0.70
N ALA A 133 11.26 20.88 0.73
CA ALA A 133 11.32 19.97 1.86
C ALA A 133 11.85 20.66 3.13
N SER A 134 12.86 21.53 3.01
CA SER A 134 13.38 22.33 4.14
C SER A 134 12.34 23.31 4.67
N GLN A 135 11.66 24.07 3.80
CA GLN A 135 10.57 24.97 4.20
C GLN A 135 9.44 24.25 4.96
N GLN A 136 9.10 23.02 4.53
CA GLN A 136 8.12 22.18 5.21
C GLN A 136 8.64 21.71 6.58
N ALA A 137 9.89 21.26 6.66
CA ALA A 137 10.52 20.85 7.91
C ALA A 137 10.58 21.99 8.94
N ASP A 138 10.97 23.19 8.50
CA ASP A 138 11.04 24.38 9.36
C ASP A 138 9.66 24.77 9.91
N ARG A 139 8.61 24.71 9.07
CA ARG A 139 7.22 24.95 9.47
C ARG A 139 6.74 23.96 10.52
N ILE A 140 7.03 22.67 10.33
CA ILE A 140 6.65 21.61 11.28
C ILE A 140 7.42 21.77 12.59
N GLY A 141 8.72 22.05 12.52
CA GLY A 141 9.56 22.28 13.69
C GLY A 141 9.08 23.47 14.53
N ALA A 142 8.73 24.60 13.87
CA ALA A 142 8.17 25.76 14.55
C ALA A 142 6.82 25.45 15.22
N ALA A 143 5.96 24.65 14.58
CA ALA A 143 4.68 24.23 15.16
C ALA A 143 4.87 23.34 16.40
N GLN A 144 5.84 22.42 16.36
CA GLN A 144 6.16 21.53 17.48
C GLN A 144 6.78 22.26 18.66
N ALA A 145 7.62 23.27 18.41
CA ALA A 145 8.21 24.11 19.46
C ALA A 145 7.17 24.95 20.25
N GLY A 146 5.99 25.19 19.66
CA GLY A 146 4.89 25.93 20.30
C GLY A 146 3.91 25.06 21.09
N LEU A 147 3.99 23.74 21.00
CA LEU A 147 3.13 22.83 21.77
C LEU A 147 3.77 22.60 23.15
N PRO A 148 3.08 22.89 24.28
CA PRO A 148 3.58 22.47 25.58
C PRO A 148 3.71 20.95 25.56
N ALA A 149 4.91 20.45 25.85
CA ALA A 149 5.14 19.02 26.02
C ALA A 149 4.09 18.48 27.00
N SER A 150 3.14 17.68 26.51
CA SER A 150 2.24 16.93 27.38
C SER A 150 3.11 15.92 28.12
N GLN A 151 3.62 16.32 29.28
CA GLN A 151 4.37 15.47 30.18
C GLN A 151 3.49 14.27 30.50
N GLY A 152 3.88 13.11 29.98
CA GLY A 152 3.21 11.85 30.29
C GLY A 152 3.16 11.66 31.80
N SER A 153 1.96 11.36 32.31
CA SER A 153 1.70 11.12 33.73
C SER A 153 2.76 10.22 34.37
N PRO A 154 3.26 10.55 35.58
CA PRO A 154 4.16 9.66 36.30
C PRO A 154 3.45 8.34 36.60
N ARG A 155 4.09 7.23 36.24
CA ARG A 155 3.65 5.89 36.66
C ARG A 155 3.68 5.82 38.19
N PRO A 156 2.67 5.22 38.86
CA PRO A 156 2.71 5.04 40.30
C PRO A 156 3.86 4.09 40.66
N GLN A 157 4.79 4.58 41.47
CA GLN A 157 5.77 3.71 42.13
C GLN A 157 5.03 2.93 43.22
N ASN A 158 4.88 1.63 43.00
CA ASN A 158 4.32 0.71 43.98
C ASN A 158 5.38 0.44 45.06
N ASN A 159 4.98 0.55 46.33
CA ASN A 159 5.74 0.16 47.51
C ASN A 159 5.38 -1.27 47.90
#